data_AF-A0A239DV62-F1
#
_entry.id   AF-A0A239DV62-F1
#
_cell.length_a   1.000
_cell.length_b   1.000
_cell.length_c   1.000
_cell.angle_alpha   90.00
_cell.angle_beta   90.00
_cell.angle_gamma   90.00
#
_symmetry.space_group_name_H-M   'P 1'
#
loop_
_entity.id
_entity.type
_entity.pdbx_description
1 polymer ?
#
loop_
_entity_poly.entity_id
_entity_poly.type
_entity_poly.pdbx_seq_one_letter_code
_entity_poly.pdbx_strand_id
1 'polypeptide(L)'
;MKRASMAEALSNAAGHSYSRPVALAAVAAPEQRPTPVATLRAVSSAPPSRIGKKPVTGFFEPAVSRQLKRIGLDHEKTMQELIQEGLNDLFRKYGLPPIA
;
A
#
# COMPACT_ATOMS: atom_id res chain seq x y z
N MET A 1 11.97 16.38 30.03
CA MET A 1 11.60 15.39 28.98
C MET A 1 10.14 15.63 28.58
N LYS A 2 9.86 16.28 27.44
CA LYS A 2 8.48 16.49 26.97
C LYS A 2 8.12 15.33 26.05
N ARG A 3 7.12 14.54 26.45
CA ARG A 3 6.56 13.44 25.63
C ARG A 3 5.81 14.08 24.46
N ALA A 4 6.28 13.87 23.24
CA ALA A 4 5.56 14.25 22.03
C ALA A 4 4.18 13.56 22.04
N SER A 5 3.13 14.33 21.79
CA SER A 5 1.75 13.87 21.86
C SER A 5 1.47 12.87 20.74
N MET A 6 0.73 11.79 21.06
CA MET A 6 0.28 10.78 20.11
C MET A 6 -0.53 11.38 18.95
N ALA A 7 -1.16 12.54 19.16
CA ALA A 7 -1.82 13.32 18.12
C ALA A 7 -0.85 13.82 17.02
N GLU A 8 0.40 14.14 17.39
CA GLU A 8 1.42 14.61 16.45
C GLU A 8 1.98 13.44 15.61
N ALA A 9 2.11 12.26 16.22
CA ALA A 9 2.49 11.04 15.52
C ALA A 9 1.41 10.58 14.51
N LEU A 10 0.13 10.71 14.88
CA LEU A 10 -1.00 10.38 13.99
C LEU A 10 -1.14 11.39 12.83
N SER A 11 -0.91 12.67 13.09
CA SER A 11 -0.93 13.71 12.05
C SER A 11 0.17 13.49 11.00
N ASN A 12 1.36 13.03 11.43
CA ASN A 12 2.47 12.75 10.52
C ASN A 12 2.27 11.43 9.73
N ALA A 13 1.60 10.45 10.32
CA ALA A 13 1.27 9.17 9.65
C ALA A 13 0.16 9.31 8.59
N ALA A 14 -0.73 10.30 8.74
CA ALA A 14 -1.80 10.59 7.79
C ALA A 14 -1.32 11.20 6.45
N GLY A 15 -0.04 11.55 6.35
CA GLY A 15 0.56 12.18 5.17
C GLY A 15 0.80 11.28 3.95
N HIS A 16 0.39 10.01 3.96
CA HIS A 16 0.39 9.17 2.75
C HIS A 16 -0.91 9.36 1.97
N SER A 17 -1.17 10.62 1.64
CA SER A 17 -2.14 11.01 0.63
C SER A 17 -1.81 10.27 -0.66
N TYR A 18 -2.80 9.54 -1.18
CA TYR A 18 -2.87 9.02 -2.56
C TYR A 18 -2.93 10.17 -3.59
N SER A 19 -2.09 11.18 -3.44
CA SER A 19 -1.82 12.20 -4.44
C SER A 19 -0.51 11.84 -5.12
N ARG A 20 -0.58 10.90 -6.07
CA ARG A 20 0.28 11.04 -7.24
C ARG A 20 -0.46 12.00 -8.16
N PRO A 21 -0.12 13.30 -8.22
CA PRO A 21 -0.60 14.11 -9.31
C PRO A 21 0.03 13.51 -10.57
N VAL A 22 -0.80 12.99 -11.47
CA VAL A 22 -0.39 12.89 -12.87
C VAL A 22 -0.26 14.35 -13.33
N ALA A 23 0.96 14.88 -13.25
CA ALA A 23 1.30 16.13 -13.87
C ALA A 23 1.10 15.93 -15.39
N LEU A 24 0.00 16.48 -15.91
CA LEU A 24 -0.13 16.74 -17.33
C LEU A 24 1.03 17.67 -17.70
N ALA A 25 2.05 17.08 -18.33
CA ALA A 25 3.12 17.81 -18.97
C ALA A 25 2.55 18.47 -20.24
N ALA A 26 2.38 19.79 -20.19
CA ALA A 26 2.60 20.68 -21.32
C ALA A 26 2.69 22.11 -20.77
N VAL A 27 3.90 22.67 -20.69
CA VAL A 27 4.43 23.75 -21.55
C VAL A 27 5.69 24.36 -20.86
N ALA A 28 6.76 24.49 -21.67
CA ALA A 28 8.00 25.29 -21.52
C ALA A 28 9.12 24.86 -20.54
N ALA A 29 10.30 24.59 -21.14
CA ALA A 29 11.62 24.65 -20.51
C ALA A 29 12.09 26.13 -20.39
N PRO A 30 13.04 26.49 -19.49
CA PRO A 30 14.48 26.26 -19.74
C PRO A 30 15.39 25.95 -18.49
N GLU A 31 16.57 25.40 -18.81
CA GLU A 31 17.90 25.43 -18.14
C GLU A 31 18.17 25.08 -16.64
N GLN A 32 18.68 23.85 -16.46
CA GLN A 32 19.82 23.35 -15.65
C GLN A 32 20.35 24.06 -14.38
N ARG A 33 20.39 23.27 -13.28
CA ARG A 33 21.59 23.11 -12.42
C ARG A 33 21.63 21.70 -11.82
N PRO A 34 22.71 20.90 -11.96
CA PRO A 34 22.76 19.57 -11.37
C PRO A 34 23.05 19.71 -9.87
N THR A 35 22.07 19.38 -9.02
CA THR A 35 22.33 19.11 -7.61
C THR A 35 22.67 17.63 -7.45
N PRO A 36 23.74 17.26 -6.71
CA PRO A 36 24.04 15.86 -6.47
C PRO A 36 23.00 15.32 -5.49
N VAL A 37 22.04 14.55 -6.00
CA VAL A 37 21.07 13.86 -5.15
C VAL A 37 21.83 12.76 -4.42
N ALA A 38 22.22 13.02 -3.18
CA ALA A 38 22.74 12.01 -2.27
C ALA A 38 21.67 10.93 -2.07
N THR A 39 21.79 9.82 -2.79
CA THR A 39 20.97 8.62 -2.59
C THR A 39 21.41 7.93 -1.30
N LEU A 40 20.98 8.44 -0.15
CA LEU A 40 20.89 7.64 1.06
C LEU A 40 19.72 6.68 0.86
N ARG A 41 20.02 5.51 0.28
CA ARG A 41 19.08 4.39 0.18
C ARG A 41 18.90 3.85 1.60
N ALA A 42 17.94 4.42 2.33
CA ALA A 42 17.55 3.92 3.64
C ALA A 42 17.12 2.46 3.48
N VAL A 43 17.93 1.55 4.02
CA VAL A 43 17.61 0.12 4.08
C VAL A 43 16.56 -0.04 5.17
N SER A 44 15.29 0.25 4.84
CA SER A 44 14.20 0.05 5.78
C SER A 44 14.03 -1.45 6.00
N SER A 45 14.37 -1.92 7.21
CA SER A 45 14.03 -3.27 7.66
C SER A 45 12.54 -3.51 7.44
N ALA A 46 12.19 -4.57 6.72
CA ALA A 46 10.81 -4.89 6.44
C ALA A 46 10.06 -5.17 7.76
N PRO A 47 8.80 -4.71 7.92
CA PRO A 47 7.98 -5.05 9.07
C PRO A 47 7.94 -6.57 9.29
N PRO A 48 7.89 -7.06 10.54
CA PRO A 48 7.87 -8.49 10.85
C PRO A 48 6.80 -9.28 10.08
N SER A 49 5.64 -8.66 9.85
CA SER A 49 4.53 -9.25 9.10
C SER A 49 4.82 -9.53 7.62
N ARG A 50 5.89 -8.94 7.06
CA ARG A 50 6.33 -9.09 5.66
C ARG A 50 7.57 -9.97 5.50
N ILE A 51 8.20 -10.42 6.59
CA ILE A 51 9.37 -11.29 6.52
C ILE A 51 8.96 -12.62 5.87
N GLY A 52 9.70 -13.04 4.84
CA GLY A 52 9.43 -14.27 4.08
C GLY A 52 8.19 -14.22 3.16
N LYS A 53 7.49 -13.08 3.09
CA LYS A 53 6.29 -12.91 2.25
C LYS A 53 6.60 -12.06 1.03
N LYS A 54 6.07 -12.46 -0.13
CA LYS A 54 6.13 -11.66 -1.36
C LYS A 54 4.82 -10.90 -1.55
N PRO A 55 4.86 -9.62 -1.96
CA PRO A 55 3.64 -8.87 -2.24
C PRO A 55 2.96 -9.42 -3.50
N VAL A 56 1.65 -9.62 -3.43
CA VAL A 56 0.77 -9.89 -4.57
C VAL A 56 -0.13 -8.67 -4.73
N THR A 57 0.04 -7.91 -5.81
CA THR A 57 -0.65 -6.63 -6.02
C THR A 57 -1.29 -6.56 -7.40
N GLY A 58 -2.41 -5.84 -7.48
CA GLY A 58 -3.13 -5.57 -8.73
C GLY A 58 -3.85 -4.21 -8.66
N PHE A 59 -4.05 -3.58 -9.82
CA PHE A 59 -4.83 -2.35 -9.94
C PHE A 59 -6.29 -2.70 -10.23
N PHE A 60 -7.20 -2.17 -9.41
CA PHE A 60 -8.64 -2.40 -9.52
C PHE A 60 -9.39 -1.09 -9.44
N GLU A 61 -10.62 -1.09 -9.95
CA GLU A 61 -11.53 0.04 -9.84
C GLU A 61 -11.78 0.42 -8.37
N PRO A 62 -11.93 1.72 -8.04
CA PRO A 62 -12.19 2.16 -6.66
C PRO A 62 -13.43 1.51 -6.03
N ALA A 63 -14.42 1.14 -6.86
CA ALA A 63 -15.62 0.43 -6.42
C ALA A 63 -15.31 -0.92 -5.78
N VAL A 64 -14.36 -1.67 -6.35
CA VAL A 64 -13.92 -2.98 -5.84
C VAL A 64 -13.31 -2.82 -4.45
N SER A 65 -12.41 -1.84 -4.28
CA SER A 65 -11.81 -1.57 -2.97
C SER A 65 -12.84 -1.21 -1.91
N ARG A 66 -13.87 -0.42 -2.26
CA ARG A 66 -14.96 -0.07 -1.34
C ARG A 66 -15.78 -1.30 -0.93
N GLN A 67 -16.09 -2.18 -1.87
CA GLN A 67 -16.84 -3.39 -1.60
C GLN A 67 -16.08 -4.37 -0.70
N LEU A 68 -14.78 -4.60 -0.98
CA LEU A 68 -13.93 -5.42 -0.11
C LEU A 68 -13.86 -4.87 1.32
N LYS A 69 -13.72 -3.55 1.48
CA LYS A 69 -13.72 -2.91 2.82
C LYS A 69 -15.04 -3.12 3.54
N ARG A 70 -16.16 -2.99 2.83
CA ARG A 70 -17.49 -3.24 3.42
C ARG A 70 -17.61 -4.67 3.94
N ILE A 71 -17.21 -5.66 3.15
CA ILE A 71 -17.20 -7.07 3.59
C ILE A 71 -16.31 -7.24 4.82
N GLY A 72 -15.14 -6.60 4.85
CA GLY A 72 -14.25 -6.67 6.01
C GLY A 72 -14.88 -6.10 7.29
N LEU A 73 -15.64 -5.01 7.17
CA LEU A 73 -16.38 -4.43 8.29
C LEU A 73 -17.55 -5.32 8.73
N ASP A 74 -18.32 -5.84 7.78
CA ASP A 74 -19.51 -6.65 8.05
C ASP A 74 -19.15 -8.02 8.68
N HIS A 75 -17.96 -8.56 8.37
CA HIS A 75 -17.51 -9.88 8.82
C HIS A 75 -16.32 -9.85 9.79
N GLU A 76 -15.92 -8.68 10.28
CA GLU A 76 -14.75 -8.49 11.16
C GLU A 76 -13.45 -9.10 10.59
N LYS A 77 -13.27 -9.04 9.27
CA LYS A 77 -12.11 -9.58 8.56
C LYS A 77 -11.17 -8.47 8.09
N THR A 78 -9.88 -8.73 8.16
CA THR A 78 -8.87 -7.89 7.54
C THR A 78 -8.89 -8.02 6.02
N MET A 79 -8.42 -6.98 5.32
CA MET A 79 -8.26 -7.00 3.87
C MET A 79 -7.38 -8.17 3.39
N GLN A 80 -6.37 -8.54 4.17
CA GLN A 80 -5.48 -9.65 3.84
C GLN A 80 -6.22 -10.99 3.89
N GLU A 81 -7.05 -11.22 4.90
CA GLU A 81 -7.85 -12.46 5.03
C GLU A 81 -8.86 -12.62 3.88
N LEU A 82 -9.51 -11.53 3.47
CA LEU A 82 -10.43 -11.56 2.33
C LEU A 82 -9.72 -11.89 1.00
N ILE A 83 -8.53 -11.32 0.79
CA ILE A 83 -7.72 -11.63 -0.39
C ILE A 83 -7.24 -13.09 -0.33
N GLN A 84 -6.83 -13.59 0.84
CA GLN A 84 -6.44 -15.00 1.03
C GLN A 84 -7.60 -15.94 0.72
N GLU A 85 -8.82 -15.63 1.18
CA GLU A 85 -10.03 -16.39 0.88
C GLU A 85 -10.29 -16.45 -0.64
N GLY A 86 -10.29 -15.30 -1.31
CA GLY A 86 -10.49 -15.23 -2.76
C GLY A 86 -9.41 -15.96 -3.57
N LEU A 87 -8.15 -15.90 -3.13
CA LEU A 87 -7.06 -16.66 -3.75
C LEU A 87 -7.23 -18.16 -3.56
N ASN A 88 -7.62 -18.60 -2.36
CA ASN A 88 -7.87 -20.01 -2.08
C ASN A 88 -9.04 -20.56 -2.90
N ASP A 89 -10.11 -19.78 -3.08
CA ASP A 89 -11.23 -20.18 -3.95
C ASP A 89 -10.81 -20.25 -5.42
N LEU A 90 -9.95 -19.35 -5.86
CA LEU A 90 -9.35 -19.42 -7.20
C LEU A 90 -8.52 -20.69 -7.36
N PHE A 91 -7.65 -21.02 -6.40
CA PHE A 91 -6.84 -22.24 -6.44
C PHE A 91 -7.70 -23.50 -6.50
N ARG A 92 -8.74 -23.59 -5.67
CA ARG A 92 -9.71 -24.69 -5.70
C ARG A 92 -10.36 -24.84 -7.07
N LYS A 93 -10.75 -23.74 -7.71
CA LYS A 93 -11.32 -23.74 -9.07
C LYS A 93 -10.37 -24.35 -10.12
N TYR A 94 -9.06 -24.22 -9.91
CA TYR A 94 -8.03 -24.79 -10.78
C TYR A 94 -7.48 -26.14 -10.28
N GLY A 95 -8.09 -26.76 -9.26
CA GLY A 95 -7.62 -28.03 -8.69
C GLY A 95 -6.32 -27.94 -7.91
N LEU A 96 -5.91 -26.72 -7.52
CA LEU A 96 -4.74 -26.46 -6.69
C LEU A 96 -5.11 -26.46 -5.21
N PRO A 97 -4.21 -26.89 -4.31
CA PRO A 97 -4.45 -26.81 -2.88
C PRO A 97 -4.53 -25.33 -2.42
N PRO A 98 -5.31 -25.03 -1.36
CA PRO A 98 -5.26 -23.71 -0.73
C PRO A 98 -3.90 -23.49 -0.07
N ILE A 99 -3.24 -22.38 -0.39
CA ILE A 99 -1.88 -22.04 0.06
C ILE A 99 -1.80 -20.67 0.74
N ALA A 100 -2.92 -19.94 0.79
CA ALA A 100 -2.99 -18.57 1.29
C ALA A 100 -3.52 -18.52 2.72
#